data_AF-A0AAJ1BCM3-F1
#
_entry.id   AF-A0AAJ1BCM3-F1
#
_cell.length_a   1.000
_cell.length_b   1.000
_cell.length_c   1.000
_cell.angle_alpha   90.00
_cell.angle_beta   90.00
_cell.angle_gamma   90.00
#
_symmetry.space_group_name_H-M   'P 1'
#
loop_
_entity.id
_entity.type
_entity.pdbx_description
1 polymer ?
#
loop_
_entity_poly.entity_id
_entity_poly.type
_entity_poly.pdbx_seq_one_letter_code
_entity_poly.pdbx_strand_id
1 'polypeptide(L)'
;MTTKKMATKKKLIDDALSNLWGIESYQNEIISCREESDVALGELKGILEDFPRDFQTGIEKLNALLDAAYRLEGWAIAHYQNIRQLGAILTQIENIQSITKEKTKHEIENATPIGGQP
;
A
#
# COMPACT_ATOMS: atom_id res chain seq x y z
N MET A 1 14.58 23.31 18.83
CA MET A 1 13.51 23.13 17.82
C MET A 1 13.90 22.20 16.66
N THR A 2 15.17 22.01 16.35
CA THR A 2 15.68 21.19 15.22
C THR A 2 15.49 19.68 15.40
N THR A 3 15.67 19.16 16.61
CA THR A 3 15.56 17.73 16.94
C THR A 3 14.15 17.16 16.74
N LYS A 4 13.10 17.92 17.11
CA LYS A 4 11.69 17.50 16.93
C LYS A 4 11.31 17.40 15.44
N LYS A 5 11.80 18.32 14.60
CA LYS A 5 11.55 18.33 13.15
C LYS A 5 12.25 17.16 12.44
N MET A 6 13.45 16.79 12.88
CA MET A 6 14.16 15.60 12.36
C MET A 6 13.46 14.30 12.77
N ALA A 7 12.97 14.20 14.01
CA ALA A 7 12.20 13.06 14.49
C ALA A 7 10.90 12.88 13.68
N THR A 8 10.19 13.97 13.34
CA THR A 8 8.98 13.92 12.50
C THR A 8 9.28 13.48 11.07
N LYS A 9 10.35 13.98 10.45
CA LYS A 9 10.74 13.56 9.09
C LYS A 9 11.12 12.09 9.02
N LYS A 10 11.89 11.60 10.00
CA LYS A 10 12.27 10.19 10.08
C LYS A 10 11.03 9.31 10.20
N LYS A 11 10.10 9.65 11.09
CA LYS A 11 8.85 8.90 11.25
C LYS A 11 8.04 8.83 9.94
N LEU A 12 7.91 9.95 9.22
CA LEU A 12 7.18 9.95 7.93
C LEU A 12 7.83 9.03 6.89
N ILE A 13 9.16 8.97 6.86
CA ILE A 13 9.89 8.04 5.96
C ILE A 13 9.66 6.59 6.40
N ASP A 14 9.78 6.31 7.71
CA ASP A 14 9.55 4.97 8.25
C ASP A 14 8.09 4.50 7.97
N ASP A 15 7.10 5.38 8.15
CA ASP A 15 5.70 5.11 7.86
C ASP A 15 5.46 4.88 6.35
N ALA A 16 6.15 5.63 5.47
CA ALA A 16 6.07 5.42 4.02
C ALA A 16 6.66 4.06 3.59
N LEU A 17 7.81 3.68 4.15
CA LEU A 17 8.44 2.39 3.89
C LEU A 17 7.56 1.23 4.37
N SER A 18 6.94 1.38 5.54
CA SER A 18 5.98 0.40 6.07
C SER A 18 4.79 0.20 5.13
N ASN A 19 4.22 1.30 4.61
CA ASN A 19 3.11 1.24 3.66
C ASN A 19 3.52 0.59 2.33
N LEU A 20 4.71 0.90 1.81
CA LEU A 20 5.24 0.27 0.60
C LEU A 20 5.41 -1.24 0.77
N TRP A 21 5.95 -1.68 1.91
CA TRP A 21 6.08 -3.10 2.21
C TRP A 21 4.71 -3.78 2.34
N GLY A 22 3.74 -3.12 2.97
CA GLY A 22 2.37 -3.63 3.05
C GLY A 22 1.69 -3.73 1.67
N ILE A 23 1.93 -2.78 0.77
CA ILE A 23 1.44 -2.82 -0.62
C ILE A 23 2.02 -4.04 -1.35
N GLU A 24 3.33 -4.23 -1.29
CA GLU A 24 4.02 -5.37 -1.92
C GLU A 24 3.49 -6.71 -1.38
N SER A 25 3.37 -6.81 -0.05
CA SER A 25 2.86 -8.01 0.63
C SER A 25 1.46 -8.37 0.14
N TYR A 26 0.51 -7.41 0.16
CA TYR A 26 -0.86 -7.69 -0.29
C TYR A 26 -0.96 -7.97 -1.79
N GLN A 27 -0.09 -7.40 -2.63
CA GLN A 27 -0.04 -7.77 -4.05
C GLN A 27 0.34 -9.23 -4.23
N ASN A 28 1.32 -9.72 -3.47
CA ASN A 28 1.73 -11.13 -3.53
C ASN A 28 0.60 -12.07 -3.08
N GLU A 29 -0.11 -11.74 -1.99
CA GLU A 29 -1.25 -12.52 -1.52
C GLU A 29 -2.40 -12.57 -2.54
N ILE A 30 -2.71 -11.43 -3.17
CA ILE A 30 -3.72 -11.34 -4.24
C ILE A 30 -3.35 -12.25 -5.41
N ILE A 31 -2.08 -12.25 -5.83
CA ILE A 31 -1.58 -13.11 -6.92
C ILE A 31 -1.71 -14.59 -6.53
N SER A 32 -1.22 -14.97 -5.35
CA SER A 32 -1.29 -16.36 -4.85
C SER A 32 -2.74 -16.87 -4.79
N CYS A 33 -3.65 -16.07 -4.24
CA CYS A 33 -5.05 -16.46 -4.14
C CYS A 33 -5.75 -16.58 -5.50
N ARG A 34 -5.39 -15.71 -6.45
CA ARG A 34 -5.89 -15.82 -7.82
C ARG A 34 -5.45 -17.16 -8.43
N GLU A 35 -4.20 -17.55 -8.25
CA GLU A 35 -3.68 -18.84 -8.73
C GLU A 35 -4.40 -20.03 -8.08
N GLU A 36 -4.61 -20.01 -6.76
CA GLU A 36 -5.40 -21.04 -6.05
C GLU A 36 -6.84 -21.13 -6.56
N SER A 37 -7.47 -19.97 -6.81
CA SER A 37 -8.84 -19.87 -7.32
C SER A 37 -8.95 -20.42 -8.74
N ASP A 38 -7.98 -20.13 -9.61
CA ASP A 38 -7.93 -20.63 -10.98
C ASP A 38 -7.87 -22.18 -11.00
N VAL A 39 -7.11 -22.78 -10.08
CA VAL A 39 -7.06 -24.26 -9.90
C VAL A 39 -8.41 -24.80 -9.45
N ALA A 40 -8.97 -24.27 -8.36
CA ALA A 40 -10.24 -24.73 -7.82
C ALA A 40 -11.40 -24.60 -8.83
N LEU A 41 -11.39 -23.54 -9.64
CA LEU A 41 -12.35 -23.34 -10.72
C LEU A 41 -12.20 -24.36 -11.84
N GLY A 42 -10.97 -24.70 -12.22
CA GLY A 42 -10.69 -25.75 -13.21
C GLY A 42 -11.22 -27.11 -12.76
N GLU A 43 -10.96 -27.48 -11.51
CA GLU A 43 -11.46 -28.74 -10.91
C GLU A 43 -12.99 -28.76 -10.84
N LEU A 44 -13.62 -27.66 -10.42
CA LEU A 44 -15.08 -27.56 -10.36
C LEU A 44 -15.71 -27.72 -11.75
N LYS A 45 -15.13 -27.12 -12.79
CA LYS A 45 -15.62 -27.29 -14.17
C LYS A 45 -15.59 -28.76 -14.59
N GLY A 46 -14.50 -29.48 -14.31
CA GLY A 46 -14.41 -30.92 -14.59
C GLY A 46 -15.49 -31.73 -13.87
N ILE A 47 -15.73 -31.45 -12.58
CA ILE A 47 -16.79 -32.12 -11.80
C ILE A 47 -18.18 -31.89 -12.40
N LEU A 48 -18.46 -30.66 -12.86
CA LEU A 48 -19.75 -30.32 -13.44
C LEU A 48 -20.00 -30.98 -14.80
N GLU A 49 -18.94 -31.33 -15.55
CA GLU A 49 -19.05 -32.07 -16.80
C GLU A 49 -19.50 -33.54 -16.59
N ASP A 50 -19.11 -34.16 -15.47
CA ASP A 50 -19.43 -35.56 -15.12
C ASP A 50 -20.62 -35.72 -14.13
N PHE A 51 -21.44 -34.68 -14.00
CA PHE A 51 -22.58 -34.64 -13.08
C PHE A 51 -23.62 -35.76 -13.37
N PRO A 52 -24.16 -36.49 -12.36
CA PRO A 52 -24.19 -36.20 -10.92
C PRO A 52 -23.22 -37.01 -10.05
N ARG A 53 -22.24 -37.71 -10.62
CA ARG A 53 -21.45 -38.70 -9.87
C ARG A 53 -20.63 -38.10 -8.72
N ASP A 54 -20.29 -36.80 -8.80
CA ASP A 54 -19.36 -36.12 -7.89
C ASP A 54 -19.93 -34.85 -7.22
N PHE A 55 -21.23 -34.82 -6.92
CA PHE A 55 -21.90 -33.65 -6.34
C PHE A 55 -21.25 -33.12 -5.04
N GLN A 56 -20.85 -34.01 -4.14
CA GLN A 56 -20.24 -33.61 -2.86
C GLN A 56 -18.89 -32.90 -3.06
N THR A 57 -18.04 -33.43 -3.94
CA THR A 57 -16.76 -32.79 -4.30
C THR A 57 -17.00 -31.45 -4.98
N GLY A 58 -18.07 -31.32 -5.79
CA GLY A 58 -18.48 -30.05 -6.36
C GLY A 58 -18.82 -28.97 -5.30
N ILE A 59 -19.54 -29.34 -4.24
CA ILE A 59 -19.85 -28.43 -3.12
C ILE A 59 -18.57 -27.99 -2.39
N GLU A 60 -17.63 -28.91 -2.16
CA GLU A 60 -16.35 -28.58 -1.53
C GLU A 60 -15.52 -27.57 -2.35
N LYS A 61 -15.45 -27.76 -3.67
CA LYS A 61 -14.75 -26.82 -4.56
C LYS A 61 -15.45 -25.46 -4.65
N LEU A 62 -16.79 -25.43 -4.65
CA LEU A 62 -17.54 -24.19 -4.59
C LEU A 62 -17.27 -23.41 -3.29
N ASN A 63 -17.22 -24.10 -2.15
CA ASN A 63 -16.86 -23.49 -0.87
C ASN A 63 -15.43 -22.96 -0.85
N ALA A 64 -14.48 -23.67 -1.45
CA ALA A 64 -13.09 -23.20 -1.57
C ALA A 64 -13.00 -21.91 -2.42
N LEU A 65 -13.75 -21.82 -3.51
CA LEU A 65 -13.85 -20.60 -4.32
C LEU A 65 -14.49 -19.43 -3.55
N LEU A 66 -15.50 -19.72 -2.73
CA LEU A 66 -16.13 -18.70 -1.88
C LEU A 66 -15.17 -18.17 -0.81
N ASP A 67 -14.40 -19.05 -0.15
CA ASP A 67 -13.36 -18.65 0.80
C ASP A 67 -12.30 -17.79 0.12
N ALA A 68 -11.80 -18.21 -1.05
CA ALA A 68 -10.83 -17.47 -1.81
C ALA A 68 -11.34 -16.07 -2.20
N ALA A 69 -12.61 -15.94 -2.57
CA ALA A 69 -13.24 -14.65 -2.88
C ALA A 69 -13.25 -13.71 -1.67
N TYR A 70 -13.60 -14.21 -0.46
CA TYR A 70 -13.57 -13.39 0.75
C TYR A 70 -12.15 -12.94 1.13
N ARG A 71 -11.15 -13.82 0.99
CA ARG A 71 -9.75 -13.44 1.24
C ARG A 71 -9.28 -12.38 0.24
N LEU A 72 -9.62 -12.54 -1.04
CA LEU A 72 -9.30 -11.58 -2.10
C LEU A 72 -9.90 -10.20 -1.81
N GLU A 73 -11.17 -10.14 -1.38
CA GLU A 73 -11.81 -8.89 -0.95
C GLU A 73 -11.04 -8.25 0.22
N GLY A 74 -10.69 -9.04 1.24
CA GLY A 74 -9.93 -8.57 2.40
C GLY A 74 -8.58 -7.95 2.02
N TRP A 75 -7.78 -8.64 1.21
CA TRP A 75 -6.49 -8.12 0.77
C TRP A 75 -6.61 -6.92 -0.16
N ALA A 76 -7.61 -6.89 -1.05
CA ALA A 76 -7.85 -5.73 -1.92
C ALA A 76 -8.19 -4.47 -1.09
N ILE A 77 -9.02 -4.60 -0.05
CA ILE A 77 -9.33 -3.51 0.87
C ILE A 77 -8.07 -3.02 1.58
N ALA A 78 -7.26 -3.93 2.13
CA ALA A 78 -6.04 -3.58 2.86
C ALA A 78 -4.97 -2.94 1.96
N HIS A 79 -4.81 -3.46 0.73
CA HIS A 79 -3.95 -2.89 -0.31
C HIS A 79 -4.34 -1.45 -0.64
N TYR A 80 -5.63 -1.21 -0.86
CA TYR A 80 -6.16 0.13 -1.12
C TYR A 80 -5.93 1.10 0.05
N GLN A 81 -6.09 0.64 1.29
CA GLN A 81 -5.84 1.44 2.49
C GLN A 81 -4.38 1.88 2.58
N ASN A 82 -3.42 0.98 2.33
CA ASN A 82 -1.99 1.32 2.35
C ASN A 82 -1.63 2.33 1.24
N ILE A 83 -2.21 2.20 0.04
CA ILE A 83 -2.01 3.20 -1.03
C ILE A 83 -2.53 4.58 -0.60
N ARG A 84 -3.72 4.65 0.00
CA ARG A 84 -4.30 5.91 0.49
C ARG A 84 -3.43 6.54 1.58
N GLN A 85 -2.93 5.75 2.51
CA GLN A 85 -2.04 6.22 3.58
C GLN A 85 -0.70 6.72 3.02
N LEU A 86 -0.09 5.97 2.09
CA LEU A 86 1.13 6.39 1.41
C LEU A 86 0.95 7.74 0.70
N GLY A 87 -0.15 7.94 -0.03
CA GLY A 87 -0.46 9.22 -0.69
C GLY A 87 -0.56 10.39 0.30
N ALA A 88 -1.19 10.16 1.46
CA ALA A 88 -1.28 11.17 2.53
C ALA A 88 0.09 11.50 3.14
N ILE A 89 0.97 10.50 3.33
CA ILE A 89 2.33 10.70 3.84
C ILE A 89 3.18 11.48 2.83
N LEU A 90 3.11 11.13 1.54
CA LEU A 90 3.84 11.84 0.49
C LEU A 90 3.43 13.32 0.42
N THR A 91 2.13 13.61 0.51
CA THR A 91 1.62 14.99 0.59
C THR A 91 2.19 15.75 1.80
N GLN A 92 2.28 15.10 2.96
CA GLN A 92 2.88 15.72 4.15
C GLN A 92 4.38 16.01 3.97
N ILE A 93 5.11 15.09 3.35
CA ILE A 93 6.53 15.27 3.04
C ILE A 93 6.72 16.47 2.09
N GLU A 94 5.93 16.56 1.02
CA GLU A 94 5.95 17.67 0.06
C GLU A 94 5.68 19.01 0.75
N ASN A 95 4.66 19.08 1.60
CA ASN A 95 4.33 20.28 2.36
C ASN A 95 5.49 20.72 3.27
N ILE A 96 6.12 19.79 3.99
CA ILE A 96 7.29 20.08 4.83
C ILE A 96 8.46 20.59 4.00
N GLN A 97 8.69 20.03 2.81
CA GLN A 97 9.75 20.47 1.90
C GLN A 97 9.47 21.88 1.37
N SER A 98 8.24 22.17 0.95
CA SER A 98 7.81 23.48 0.46
C SER A 98 8.01 24.58 1.52
N ILE A 99 7.50 24.35 2.74
CA ILE A 99 7.68 25.29 3.87
C ILE A 99 9.16 25.50 4.18
N THR A 100 9.97 24.45 4.09
CA THR A 100 11.41 24.55 4.37
C THR A 100 12.12 25.39 3.29
N LYS A 101 11.77 25.22 2.00
CA LYS A 101 12.32 26.04 0.92
C LYS A 101 11.99 27.52 1.09
N GLU A 102 10.73 27.83 1.40
CA GLU A 102 10.28 29.22 1.57
C GLU A 102 10.99 29.90 2.75
N LYS A 103 11.16 29.19 3.86
CA LYS A 103 11.89 29.70 5.03
C LYS A 103 13.36 29.98 4.70
N THR A 104 14.03 29.07 3.99
CA THR A 104 15.43 29.25 3.59
C THR A 104 15.59 30.42 2.63
N LYS A 105 14.67 30.61 1.68
CA LYS A 105 14.67 31.77 0.78
C LYS A 105 14.53 33.08 1.55
N HIS A 106 13.57 33.16 2.47
CA HIS A 106 13.36 34.36 3.29
C HIS A 106 14.57 34.68 4.18
N GLU A 107 15.23 33.66 4.75
CA GLU A 107 16.45 33.83 5.55
C GLU A 107 17.63 34.37 4.72
N ILE A 108 17.76 33.95 3.45
CA ILE A 108 18.79 34.45 2.52
C ILE A 108 18.51 35.89 2.10
N GLU A 109 17.25 36.22 1.77
CA GLU A 109 16.84 37.56 1.34
C GLU A 109 16.99 38.61 2.45
N ASN A 110 16.84 38.18 3.71
CA ASN A 110 16.98 39.06 4.88
C ASN A 110 18.38 39.04 5.50
N ALA A 111 19.33 38.28 4.95
CA ALA A 111 20.71 38.31 5.42
C ALA A 111 21.37 39.61 4.96
N THR A 112 21.44 40.60 5.85
CA THR A 112 22.14 41.86 5.61
C THR A 112 23.60 41.57 5.22
N PRO A 113 24.15 42.15 4.13
CA PRO A 113 25.56 42.00 3.82
C PRO A 113 26.37 42.70 4.92
N ILE A 114 27.03 41.91 5.78
CA ILE A 114 27.98 42.46 6.74
C ILE A 114 29.29 42.71 5.96
N GLY A 115 29.55 43.98 5.66
CA GLY A 115 30.90 44.44 5.33
C GLY A 115 31.14 44.67 3.84
N GLY A 116 30.79 45.88 3.39
CA GLY A 116 31.34 46.51 2.20
C GLY A 116 31.34 48.02 2.41
N GLN A 117 32.26 48.51 3.23
CA GLN A 117 32.63 49.93 3.23
C GLN A 117 33.92 50.10 2.41
N PRO A 118 34.09 51.26 1.76
CA PRO A 118 34.68 51.44 0.43
C PRO A 118 36.18 51.18 0.31
#